data_AF-A0A8T4ZMU2-F1
#
_entry.id   AF-A0A8T4ZMU2-F1
#
_cell.length_a   1.000
_cell.length_b   1.000
_cell.length_c   1.000
_cell.angle_alpha   90.00
_cell.angle_beta   90.00
_cell.angle_gamma   90.00
#
_symmetry.space_group_name_H-M   'P 1'
#
loop_
_entity.id
_entity.type
_entity.pdbx_description
1 polymer ?
#
loop_
_entity_poly.entity_id
_entity_poly.type
_entity_poly.pdbx_seq_one_letter_code
_entity_poly.pdbx_strand_id
1 'polypeptide(L)' 'MLLDLRAIPHEVVPTTLNIAILAMDLYSKYGGSRRLHYFDAFHVSTASTIGEPLITSDKFIIENARDLMVEAIDLKEI' A
#
# COMPACT_ATOMS: atom_id res chain seq x y z
N MET A 1 -7.42 -20.67 -8.57
CA MET A 1 -6.31 -19.81 -8.13
C MET A 1 -6.41 -18.34 -8.58
N LEU A 2 -6.83 -17.99 -9.81
CA LEU A 2 -7.15 -16.58 -10.16
C LEU A 2 -8.65 -16.25 -10.05
N LEU A 3 -9.53 -17.25 -10.28
CA LEU A 3 -10.99 -17.09 -10.17
C LEU A 3 -11.46 -16.89 -8.73
N ASP A 4 -10.72 -17.42 -7.75
CA ASP A 4 -11.09 -17.36 -6.32
C ASP A 4 -11.02 -15.92 -5.77
N LEU A 5 -10.19 -15.06 -6.36
CA LEU A 5 -10.14 -13.63 -6.03
C LEU A 5 -11.42 -12.89 -6.42
N ARG A 6 -12.15 -13.34 -7.46
CA ARG A 6 -13.48 -12.78 -7.80
C ARG A 6 -14.55 -13.11 -6.77
N ALA A 7 -14.34 -14.17 -5.98
CA ALA A 7 -15.27 -14.54 -4.93
C ALA A 7 -15.16 -13.63 -3.71
N ILE A 8 -14.03 -12.93 -3.54
CA ILE A 8 -13.87 -11.89 -2.53
C ILE A 8 -14.50 -10.62 -3.08
N PRO A 9 -15.55 -10.06 -2.45
CA PRO A 9 -16.11 -8.77 -2.86
C PRO A 9 -15.01 -7.72 -2.78
N HIS A 10 -14.64 -7.13 -3.91
CA HIS A 10 -13.64 -6.09 -3.98
C HIS A 10 -14.06 -5.03 -4.98
N GLU A 11 -13.69 -3.79 -4.69
CA GLU A 11 -13.79 -2.68 -5.61
C GLU A 11 -12.38 -2.34 -6.11
N VAL A 12 -12.26 -2.09 -7.42
CA VAL A 12 -10.98 -1.70 -8.01
C VAL A 12 -10.82 -0.20 -7.84
N VAL A 13 -9.76 0.21 -7.13
CA VAL A 13 -9.37 1.62 -7.05
C VAL A 13 -8.46 1.95 -8.23
N PRO A 14 -8.86 2.86 -9.13
CA PRO A 14 -8.03 3.23 -10.27
C PRO A 14 -6.83 4.06 -9.83
N THR A 15 -5.64 3.73 -10.36
CA THR A 15 -4.44 4.56 -10.17
C THR A 15 -4.60 5.88 -10.91
N THR A 16 -4.81 6.96 -10.17
CA THR A 16 -4.86 8.31 -10.71
C THR A 16 -3.46 8.90 -10.86
N LEU A 17 -3.32 10.01 -11.61
CA LEU A 17 -2.05 10.74 -11.71
C LEU A 17 -1.53 11.18 -10.33
N ASN A 18 -2.41 11.61 -9.43
CA ASN A 18 -2.02 12.03 -8.07
C ASN A 18 -1.46 10.85 -7.25
N ILE A 19 -2.07 9.68 -7.34
CA ILE A 19 -1.56 8.45 -6.70
C ILE A 19 -0.18 8.10 -7.28
N ALA A 20 -0.01 8.19 -8.60
CA ALA A 20 1.28 7.91 -9.23
C ALA A 20 2.37 8.90 -8.78
N ILE A 21 2.06 10.20 -8.71
CA ILE A 21 3.01 11.22 -8.24
C ILE A 21 3.40 10.94 -6.78
N LEU A 22 2.43 10.67 -5.91
CA LEU A 22 2.69 10.34 -4.50
C LEU A 22 3.53 9.07 -4.37
N ALA A 23 3.25 8.04 -5.17
CA ALA A 23 4.00 6.79 -5.17
C ALA A 23 5.47 7.01 -5.54
N MET A 24 5.72 7.86 -6.54
CA MET A 24 7.09 8.22 -6.93
C MET A 24 7.81 9.04 -5.85
N ASP A 25 7.11 9.97 -5.18
CA ASP A 25 7.68 10.73 -4.07
C ASP A 25 8.03 9.80 -2.89
N LEU A 26 7.11 8.93 -2.47
CA LEU A 26 7.34 7.95 -1.42
C LEU A 26 8.48 6.99 -1.77
N TYR A 27 8.51 6.45 -2.99
CA TYR A 27 9.58 5.56 -3.41
C TYR A 27 10.94 6.26 -3.47
N SER A 28 10.99 7.55 -3.85
CA SER A 28 12.23 8.32 -3.83
C SER A 28 12.80 8.48 -2.40
N LYS A 29 11.92 8.61 -1.40
CA LYS A 29 12.30 8.80 0.02
C LYS A 29 12.60 7.49 0.74
N TYR A 30 11.78 6.48 0.49
CA TYR A 30 11.73 5.24 1.26
C TYR A 30 12.18 4.00 0.50
N GLY A 31 12.44 4.10 -0.80
CA GLY A 31 12.79 2.96 -1.66
C GLY A 31 14.13 2.31 -1.32
N GLY A 32 14.22 0.99 -1.55
CA GLY A 32 15.48 0.25 -1.47
C GLY A 32 15.32 -1.20 -0.99
N SER A 33 16.44 -1.93 -0.92
CA SER A 33 16.47 -3.28 -0.37
C SER A 33 16.03 -3.28 1.09
N ARG A 34 15.07 -4.15 1.45
CA ARG A 34 14.47 -4.23 2.79
C ARG A 34 13.78 -2.94 3.24
N ARG A 35 13.37 -2.11 2.28
CA ARG A 35 12.57 -0.90 2.50
C ARG A 35 11.33 -0.96 1.59
N LEU A 36 10.74 0.19 1.26
CA LEU A 36 9.56 0.24 0.40
C LEU A 36 9.89 -0.27 -1.02
N HIS A 37 9.17 -1.28 -1.49
CA HIS A 37 9.28 -1.73 -2.88
C HIS A 37 8.50 -0.80 -3.82
N TYR A 38 8.89 -0.80 -5.09
CA TYR A 38 8.30 0.10 -6.10
C TYR A 38 6.78 -0.04 -6.21
N PHE A 39 6.25 -1.26 -6.34
CA PHE A 39 4.81 -1.49 -6.42
C PHE A 39 4.09 -1.23 -5.09
N ASP A 40 4.76 -1.51 -3.96
CA ASP A 40 4.20 -1.22 -2.64
C ASP A 40 4.00 0.28 -2.42
N ALA A 41 4.85 1.13 -3.01
CA ALA A 41 4.64 2.57 -2.99
C ALA A 41 3.30 2.98 -3.63
N PHE A 42 2.83 2.25 -4.65
CA PHE A 42 1.50 2.49 -5.22
C PHE A 42 0.38 2.02 -4.30
N HIS A 43 0.54 0.88 -3.62
CA HIS A 43 -0.44 0.41 -2.63
C HIS A 43 -0.57 1.37 -1.45
N VAL A 44 0.57 1.80 -0.89
CA VAL A 44 0.62 2.80 0.20
C VAL A 44 0.00 4.12 -0.25
N SER A 45 0.38 4.63 -1.43
CA SER A 45 -0.16 5.91 -1.94
C SER A 45 -1.66 5.83 -2.19
N THR A 46 -2.14 4.70 -2.70
CA THR A 46 -3.57 4.48 -2.93
C THR A 46 -4.33 4.51 -1.61
N ALA A 47 -3.91 3.70 -0.63
CA ALA A 47 -4.52 3.63 0.70
C ALA A 47 -4.54 4.99 1.40
N SER A 48 -3.40 5.69 1.41
CA SER A 48 -3.27 7.03 1.98
C SER A 48 -4.19 8.05 1.31
N THR A 49 -4.29 8.02 -0.03
CA THR A 49 -5.12 8.96 -0.80
C THR A 49 -6.62 8.76 -0.56
N ILE A 50 -7.07 7.51 -0.44
CA ILE A 50 -8.50 7.19 -0.23
C ILE A 50 -8.89 7.17 1.25
N GLY A 51 -7.92 7.17 2.16
CA GLY A 51 -8.16 7.15 3.60
C GLY A 51 -8.58 5.79 4.16
N GLU A 52 -8.26 4.70 3.45
CA GLU A 52 -8.58 3.32 3.87
C GLU A 52 -7.33 2.63 4.46
N PRO A 53 -7.50 1.72 5.43
CA PRO A 53 -6.38 0.99 6.01
C PRO A 53 -5.76 0.02 4.99
N LEU A 54 -4.43 -0.11 5.07
CA LEU A 54 -3.67 -1.07 4.27
C LEU A 54 -3.44 -2.35 5.08
N ILE A 55 -4.14 -3.42 4.69
CA ILE A 55 -3.87 -4.76 5.22
C ILE A 55 -2.62 -5.30 4.55
N THR A 56 -1.58 -5.61 5.32
CA THR A 56 -0.31 -6.12 4.80
C THR A 56 0.43 -6.96 5.84
N SER A 57 1.34 -7.83 5.39
CA SER A 57 2.32 -8.50 6.26
C SER A 57 3.72 -7.92 6.12
N ASP A 58 3.88 -6.85 5.33
CA ASP A 58 5.16 -6.18 5.12
C ASP A 58 5.56 -5.37 6.38
N LYS A 59 6.64 -5.79 7.01
CA LYS A 59 7.13 -5.16 8.24
C LYS A 59 7.57 -3.72 8.05
N PHE A 60 8.16 -3.39 6.91
CA PHE A 60 8.61 -2.03 6.66
C PHE A 60 7.41 -1.08 6.63
N ILE A 61 6.33 -1.47 5.96
CA ILE A 61 5.10 -0.67 5.91
C ILE A 61 4.47 -0.54 7.31
N ILE A 62 4.36 -1.64 8.05
CA ILE A 62 3.78 -1.66 9.41
C ILE A 62 4.58 -0.74 10.35
N GLU A 63 5.90 -0.89 10.39
CA GLU A 63 6.79 -0.13 11.28
C GLU A 63 6.86 1.37 10.93
N ASN A 64 6.60 1.73 9.66
CA ASN A 64 6.67 3.11 9.17
C ASN A 64 5.31 3.70 8.78
N ALA A 65 4.18 3.08 9.18
CA ALA A 65 2.84 3.43 8.72
C ALA A 65 2.50 4.92 8.90
N ARG A 66 2.89 5.49 10.05
CA ARG A 66 2.74 6.92 10.35
C ARG A 66 3.47 7.82 9.36
N ASP A 67 4.72 7.49 9.03
CA ASP A 67 5.55 8.28 8.10
C ASP A 67 5.09 8.10 6.66
N LEU A 68 4.50 6.94 6.35
CA LEU A 68 3.87 6.62 5.07
C LEU A 68 2.44 7.17 4.95
N MET A 69 1.92 7.85 5.98
CA MET A 69 0.58 8.44 6.02
C MET A 69 -0.54 7.43 5.73
N VAL A 70 -0.38 6.20 6.22
CA VAL A 70 -1.38 5.13 6.13
C VAL A 70 -1.67 4.57 7.51
N GLU A 71 -2.89 4.10 7.71
CA GLU A 71 -3.18 3.12 8.75
C GLU A 71 -2.79 1.74 8.19
N ALA A 72 -2.00 0.97 8.93
CA ALA A 72 -1.59 -0.38 8.54
C ALA A 72 -2.17 -1.40 9.52
N ILE A 73 -2.78 -2.45 8.99
CA ILE A 73 -3.27 -3.59 9.77
C ILE A 73 -2.37 -4.79 9.45
N ASP A 74 -1.72 -5.35 10.48
CA ASP A 74 -0.89 -6.55 10.30
C ASP A 74 -1.80 -7.74 9.99
N LEU A 75 -1.66 -8.29 8.79
CA LEU A 75 -2.40 -9.47 8.35
C LEU A 75 -2.22 -10.67 9.29
N LYS A 76 -1.12 -10.73 10.06
CA LYS A 76 -0.86 -11.82 11.01
C LYS A 76 -1.66 -11.73 12.30
N GLU A 77 -2.30 -10.59 12.55
CA GLU A 77 -3.14 -10.36 13.73
C GLU A 77 -4.64 -10.59 13.45
N ILE A 78 -5.00 -11.00 12.22
CA ILE A 78 -6.35 -11.35 11.76
C ILE A 78 -6.45 -12.85 11.54
#